data_AF-A0A3D3XYL3-F1
#
_entry.id   AF-A0A3D3XYL3-F1
#
_cell.length_a   1.000
_cell.length_b   1.000
_cell.length_c   1.000
_cell.angle_alpha   90.00
_cell.angle_beta   90.00
_cell.angle_gamma   90.00
#
_symmetry.space_group_name_H-M   'P 1'
#
loop_
_entity.id
_entity.type
_entity.pdbx_description
1 polymer ?
#
loop_
_entity_poly.entity_id
_entity_poly.type
_entity_poly.pdbx_seq_one_letter_code
_entity_poly.pdbx_strand_id
1 'polypeptide(L)' 'GNTLTDDGDPATNFDTDKRAGEFARLYRDDGLVGGHVIMLGPGNEDAAREALASFPGGMQ' A
#
# COMPACT_ATOMS: atom_id res chain seq x y z
N GLY A 1 16.87 7.04 11.42
CA GLY A 1 16.81 6.06 10.33
C GLY A 1 17.35 4.77 10.86
N ASN A 2 16.52 3.73 10.93
CA ASN A 2 16.96 2.41 11.36
C ASN A 2 17.23 1.55 10.13
N THR A 3 18.41 0.94 10.12
CA THR A 3 18.84 -0.07 9.15
C THR A 3 18.15 -1.39 9.49
N LEU A 4 17.43 -1.98 8.54
CA LEU A 4 16.94 -3.36 8.63
C LEU A 4 18.16 -4.29 8.66
N THR A 5 18.37 -4.97 9.77
CA THR A 5 19.39 -6.02 9.93
C THR A 5 18.75 -7.35 9.52
N ASP A 6 19.45 -8.12 8.69
CA ASP A 6 18.94 -9.28 7.94
C ASP A 6 18.79 -10.57 8.79
N ASP A 7 18.83 -10.45 10.13
CA ASP A 7 18.98 -11.56 11.08
C ASP A 7 17.68 -11.90 11.86
N GLY A 8 16.52 -11.35 11.49
CA GLY A 8 15.25 -11.64 12.15
C GLY A 8 14.05 -11.58 11.21
N ASP A 9 13.04 -12.41 11.47
CA ASP A 9 11.76 -12.34 10.76
C ASP A 9 11.21 -10.89 10.84
N PRO A 10 10.76 -10.31 9.71
CA PRO A 10 10.28 -8.95 9.70
C PRO A 10 9.08 -8.81 10.62
N ALA A 11 9.19 -7.94 11.62
CA ALA A 11 8.08 -7.60 12.49
C ALA A 11 7.06 -6.75 11.72
N THR A 12 5.85 -7.27 11.54
CA THR A 12 4.73 -6.48 11.03
C THR A 12 4.34 -5.45 12.07
N ASN A 13 4.66 -4.17 11.81
CA ASN A 13 4.34 -3.08 12.73
C ASN A 13 2.86 -2.68 12.66
N PHE A 14 2.23 -2.89 11.51
CA PHE A 14 0.82 -2.57 11.29
C PHE A 14 0.27 -3.45 10.16
N ASP A 15 -0.87 -4.06 10.42
CA ASP A 15 -1.70 -4.76 9.46
C ASP A 15 -3.16 -4.30 9.60
N THR A 16 -3.97 -4.62 8.60
CA THR A 16 -5.36 -4.17 8.56
C THR A 16 -6.20 -5.09 7.68
N ASP A 17 -7.44 -5.32 8.11
CA ASP A 17 -8.44 -6.03 7.31
C ASP A 17 -9.07 -5.15 6.21
N LYS A 18 -8.72 -3.86 6.16
CA LYS A 18 -9.24 -2.93 5.17
C LYS A 18 -8.69 -3.24 3.78
N ARG A 19 -9.53 -3.01 2.76
CA ARG A 19 -9.12 -3.19 1.37
C ARG A 19 -8.13 -2.11 0.94
N ALA A 20 -7.23 -2.45 0.03
CA ALA A 20 -6.24 -1.51 -0.51
C ALA A 20 -6.91 -0.27 -1.17
N GLY A 21 -8.07 -0.47 -1.81
CA GLY A 21 -8.87 0.62 -2.37
C GLY A 21 -9.36 1.66 -1.34
N GLU A 22 -9.63 1.25 -0.10
CA GLU A 22 -10.07 2.16 0.96
C GLU A 22 -8.97 3.15 1.35
N PHE A 23 -7.73 2.68 1.42
CA PHE A 23 -6.58 3.56 1.66
C PHE A 23 -6.31 4.47 0.47
N ALA A 24 -6.39 3.96 -0.76
CA ALA A 24 -6.24 4.78 -1.94
C ALA A 24 -7.30 5.90 -2.01
N ARG A 25 -8.53 5.60 -1.61
CA ARG A 25 -9.59 6.60 -1.45
C ARG A 25 -9.26 7.63 -0.36
N LEU A 26 -8.76 7.21 0.80
CA LEU A 26 -8.36 8.14 1.86
C LEU A 26 -7.31 9.14 1.35
N TYR A 27 -6.28 8.64 0.68
CA TYR A 27 -5.23 9.49 0.08
C TYR A 27 -5.79 10.46 -0.95
N ARG A 28 -6.75 10.02 -1.77
CA ARG A 28 -7.43 10.89 -2.72
C ARG A 28 -8.23 11.98 -2.03
N ASP A 29 -9.01 11.60 -1.02
CA ASP A 29 -9.88 12.51 -0.28
C ASP A 29 -9.02 13.55 0.50
N ASP A 30 -7.81 13.18 0.92
CA ASP A 30 -6.81 14.06 1.56
C ASP A 30 -5.91 14.82 0.54
N GLY A 31 -6.05 14.57 -0.76
CA GLY A 31 -5.26 15.23 -1.81
C GLY A 31 -3.78 14.82 -1.87
N LEU A 32 -3.42 13.68 -1.28
CA LEU A 32 -2.06 13.16 -1.20
C LEU A 32 -1.68 12.39 -2.48
N VAL A 33 -1.05 13.09 -3.43
CA VAL A 33 -0.58 12.52 -4.71
C VAL A 33 0.83 11.94 -4.61
N GLY A 34 1.15 10.97 -5.47
CA GLY A 34 2.47 10.35 -5.53
C GLY A 34 2.66 9.16 -4.59
N GLY A 35 1.56 8.59 -4.08
CA GLY A 35 1.59 7.34 -3.31
C GLY A 35 2.06 6.16 -4.16
N HIS A 36 2.82 5.24 -3.58
CA HIS A 36 3.30 4.04 -4.25
C HIS A 36 2.61 2.80 -3.67
N VAL A 37 2.05 1.95 -4.53
CA VAL A 37 1.44 0.68 -4.18
C VAL A 37 2.46 -0.42 -4.41
N ILE A 38 2.96 -1.04 -3.34
CA ILE A 38 3.97 -2.10 -3.42
C ILE A 38 3.32 -3.45 -3.11
N MET A 39 3.41 -4.38 -4.07
CA MET A 39 3.00 -5.77 -3.88
C MET A 39 4.13 -6.59 -3.27
N LEU A 40 3.88 -7.20 -2.11
CA LEU A 40 4.84 -8.11 -1.46
C LEU A 40 4.43 -9.55 -1.74
N GLY A 41 4.98 -10.12 -2.81
CA GLY A 41 4.72 -11.50 -3.23
C GLY A 41 3.46 -11.67 -4.11
N PRO A 42 3.23 -12.89 -4.61
CA PRO A 42 2.14 -13.21 -5.54
C PRO A 42 0.76 -13.18 -4.86
N GLY A 43 -0.30 -12.90 -5.63
CA GLY A 43 -1.70 -12.89 -5.15
C GLY A 43 -2.22 -11.51 -4.72
N ASN A 44 -1.39 -10.47 -4.85
CA ASN A 44 -1.72 -9.09 -4.50
C ASN A 44 -2.19 -8.26 -5.71
N GLU A 45 -2.27 -8.85 -6.90
CA GLU A 45 -2.55 -8.15 -8.15
C GLU A 45 -3.92 -7.47 -8.14
N ASP A 46 -4.93 -8.13 -7.57
CA ASP A 46 -6.28 -7.57 -7.51
C ASP A 46 -6.39 -6.44 -6.49
N ALA A 47 -5.68 -6.55 -5.35
CA ALA A 47 -5.59 -5.47 -4.37
C ALA A 47 -4.85 -4.25 -4.93
N ALA A 48 -3.76 -4.47 -5.66
CA ALA A 48 -3.02 -3.39 -6.31
C ALA A 48 -3.87 -2.69 -7.38
N ARG A 49 -4.58 -3.45 -8.22
CA ARG A 49 -5.52 -2.88 -9.20
C ARG A 49 -6.65 -2.11 -8.53
N GLU A 50 -7.20 -2.61 -7.44
CA GLU A 50 -8.26 -1.93 -6.68
C GLU A 50 -7.77 -0.57 -6.12
N ALA A 51 -6.55 -0.52 -5.57
CA ALA A 51 -5.94 0.71 -5.10
C ALA A 51 -5.74 1.73 -6.24
N LEU A 52 -5.14 1.30 -7.35
CA LEU A 52 -4.90 2.17 -8.52
C LEU A 52 -6.22 2.68 -9.14
N ALA A 53 -7.25 1.83 -9.21
CA ALA A 53 -8.57 2.21 -9.69
C ALA A 53 -9.27 3.20 -8.75
N SER A 54 -8.97 3.14 -7.45
CA SER A 54 -9.56 4.02 -6.44
C SER A 54 -8.90 5.41 -6.41
N PHE A 55 -7.67 5.57 -6.90
CA PHE A 55 -7.07 6.89 -7.11
C PHE A 55 -6.28 6.97 -8.44
N PRO A 56 -6.99 7.00 -9.58
CA PRO A 56 -6.35 7.04 -10.89
C PRO A 56 -5.48 8.30 -11.04
N GLY A 57 -4.20 8.13 -11.36
CA GLY A 57 -3.24 9.22 -11.54
C GLY A 57 -2.74 9.87 -10.24
N GLY A 58 -3.24 9.44 -9.07
CA GLY A 58 -2.74 9.87 -7.76
C GLY A 58 -1.85 8.83 -7.07
N MET A 59 -1.95 7.56 -7.48
CA MET A 59 -1.11 6.46 -7.02
C MET A 59 -0.43 5.72 -8.19
N GLN A 60 0.73 5.13 -7.89
CA GLN A 60 1.62 4.43 -8.82
C GLN A 60 1.92 3.00 -8.36
#